data_AF-A0A3R7FSM1-F1
#
_entry.id   AF-A0A3R7FSM1-F1
#
_cell.length_a   1.000
_cell.length_b   1.000
_cell.length_c   1.000
_cell.angle_alpha   90.00
_cell.angle_beta   90.00
_cell.angle_gamma   90.00
#
_symmetry.space_group_name_H-M   'P 1'
#
loop_
_entity.id
_entity.type
_entity.pdbx_description
1 polymer ?
#
loop_
_entity_poly.entity_id
_entity_poly.type
_entity_poly.pdbx_seq_one_letter_code
_entity_poly.pdbx_strand_id
1 'polypeptide(L)' 'MGRRRRKVVKVVKRKLPEFFLCPRCGKNTVKVSIDRRHEVAVVVCGACGLKGEFPLSSLSEPVDIYCSFVDQFYARPRTR' A
#
# COMPACT_ATOMS: atom_id res chain seq x y z
N MET A 1 -39.18 -11.37 32.30
CA MET A 1 -37.82 -11.91 32.04
C MET A 1 -37.26 -11.30 30.75
N GLY A 2 -36.65 -10.12 30.84
CA GLY A 2 -36.16 -9.37 29.68
C GLY A 2 -34.73 -9.77 29.32
N ARG A 3 -34.55 -10.51 28.23
CA ARG A 3 -33.23 -10.86 27.67
C ARG A 3 -32.56 -9.59 27.14
N ARG A 4 -31.72 -8.93 27.96
CA ARG A 4 -30.88 -7.82 27.52
C ARG A 4 -29.94 -8.31 26.41
N ARG A 5 -30.15 -7.81 25.20
CA ARG A 5 -29.34 -8.11 24.01
C ARG A 5 -27.93 -7.53 24.23
N ARG A 6 -26.92 -8.40 24.37
CA ARG A 6 -25.51 -7.99 24.42
C ARG A 6 -25.16 -7.29 23.10
N LYS A 7 -24.72 -6.03 23.18
CA LYS A 7 -24.21 -5.27 22.03
C LYS A 7 -22.88 -5.90 21.63
N VAL A 8 -22.86 -6.62 20.52
CA VAL A 8 -21.62 -7.18 19.96
C VAL A 8 -20.79 -5.99 19.47
N VAL A 9 -19.80 -5.59 20.26
CA VAL A 9 -18.84 -4.57 19.85
C VAL A 9 -17.95 -5.21 18.78
N LYS A 10 -18.23 -4.91 17.51
CA LYS A 10 -17.33 -5.30 16.42
C LYS A 10 -16.01 -4.55 16.64
N VAL A 11 -14.97 -5.28 17.02
CA VAL A 11 -13.61 -4.76 17.10
C VAL A 11 -13.18 -4.39 15.69
N VAL A 12 -13.22 -3.10 15.37
CA VAL A 12 -12.71 -2.57 14.10
C VAL A 12 -11.21 -2.74 14.13
N LYS A 13 -10.69 -3.75 13.40
CA LYS A 13 -9.25 -3.93 13.21
C LYS A 13 -8.74 -2.69 12.47
N ARG A 14 -8.02 -1.81 13.17
CA ARG A 14 -7.34 -0.65 12.57
C ARG A 14 -6.31 -1.22 11.59
N LYS A 15 -6.61 -1.19 10.30
CA LYS A 15 -5.66 -1.57 9.25
C LYS A 15 -4.52 -0.55 9.29
N LEU A 16 -3.28 -1.02 9.06
CA LEU A 16 -2.16 -0.11 8.80
C LEU A 16 -2.60 0.90 7.72
N PRO A 17 -2.27 2.20 7.88
CA PRO A 17 -2.66 3.21 6.91
C PRO A 17 -2.17 2.81 5.51
N GLU A 18 -3.12 2.60 4.60
CA GLU A 18 -2.88 2.08 3.24
C GLU A 18 -2.24 3.12 2.30
N PHE A 19 -1.83 4.29 2.81
CA PHE A 19 -1.50 5.46 2.00
C PHE A 19 -0.09 5.98 2.26
N PHE A 20 0.77 5.81 1.25
CA PHE A 20 2.12 6.35 1.22
C PHE A 20 2.22 7.63 0.36
N LEU A 21 3.31 8.38 0.55
CA LEU A 21 3.63 9.58 -0.22
C LEU A 21 4.00 9.24 -1.66
N CYS A 22 3.51 9.98 -2.64
CA CYS A 22 3.95 9.78 -4.02
C CYS A 22 5.17 10.66 -4.34
N PRO A 23 6.30 10.10 -4.84
CA PRO A 23 7.49 10.88 -5.19
C PRO A 23 7.28 11.80 -6.41
N ARG A 24 6.23 11.57 -7.21
CA ARG A 24 5.89 12.38 -8.39
C ARG A 24 4.96 13.55 -8.11
N CYS A 25 3.99 13.38 -7.21
CA CYS A 25 2.95 14.38 -6.96
C CYS A 25 2.87 14.89 -5.52
N GLY A 26 3.71 14.37 -4.60
CA GLY A 26 3.81 14.84 -3.21
C GLY A 26 2.58 14.57 -2.34
N LYS A 27 1.60 13.78 -2.82
CA LYS A 27 0.35 13.48 -2.11
C LYS A 27 0.38 12.07 -1.50
N ASN A 28 -0.20 11.92 -0.30
CA ASN A 28 -0.34 10.64 0.40
C ASN A 28 -1.49 9.81 -0.18
N THR A 29 -1.35 9.35 -1.42
CA THR A 29 -2.42 8.64 -2.15
C THR A 29 -1.91 7.36 -2.81
N VAL A 30 -0.72 6.89 -2.44
CA VAL A 30 -0.15 5.65 -2.94
C VAL A 30 -0.70 4.48 -2.15
N LYS A 31 -1.43 3.60 -2.82
CA LYS A 31 -2.00 2.37 -2.27
C LYS A 31 -1.18 1.17 -2.73
N VAL A 32 -0.86 0.28 -1.80
CA VAL A 32 -0.17 -0.98 -2.09
C VAL A 32 -1.17 -2.12 -1.96
N SER A 33 -1.36 -2.89 -3.02
CA SER A 33 -2.15 -4.12 -3.05
C SER A 33 -1.20 -5.31 -3.19
N ILE A 34 -1.37 -6.32 -2.34
CA ILE A 34 -0.49 -7.48 -2.26
C ILE A 34 -1.29 -8.68 -2.76
N ASP A 35 -0.98 -9.14 -3.96
CA ASP A 35 -1.57 -10.33 -4.56
C ASP A 35 -0.72 -11.56 -4.23
N ARG A 36 -1.01 -12.15 -3.06
CA ARG A 36 -0.31 -13.34 -2.55
C ARG A 36 -0.38 -14.55 -3.49
N ARG A 37 -1.34 -14.59 -4.42
CA ARG A 37 -1.51 -15.68 -5.38
C ARG A 37 -0.43 -15.71 -6.44
N HIS A 38 0.01 -14.53 -6.88
CA HIS A 38 0.99 -14.39 -7.95
C HIS A 38 2.34 -13.91 -7.42
N GLU A 39 2.46 -13.73 -6.10
CA GLU A 39 3.63 -13.12 -5.45
C GLU A 39 3.98 -11.78 -6.12
N VAL A 40 2.96 -10.99 -6.45
CA VAL A 40 3.13 -9.64 -6.99
C VAL A 40 2.46 -8.62 -6.09
N ALA A 41 3.11 -7.47 -5.93
CA ALA A 41 2.56 -6.30 -5.31
C ALA A 41 2.31 -5.22 -6.35
N VAL A 42 1.11 -4.68 -6.34
CA VAL A 42 0.70 -3.59 -7.21
C VAL A 42 0.64 -2.30 -6.40
N VAL A 43 1.45 -1.32 -6.79
CA VAL A 43 1.46 0.02 -6.22
C VAL A 43 0.68 0.93 -7.15
N VAL A 44 -0.35 1.61 -6.63
CA VAL A 44 -1.20 2.52 -7.41
C VAL A 44 -1.33 3.86 -6.68
N CYS A 45 -0.96 4.95 -7.36
CA CYS A 45 -1.21 6.30 -6.87
C CYS A 45 -2.54 6.83 -7.40
N GLY A 46 -3.48 7.10 -6.50
CA GLY A 46 -4.80 7.67 -6.87
C GLY A 46 -4.76 9.13 -7.36
N ALA A 47 -3.66 9.85 -7.14
CA ALA A 47 -3.58 11.27 -7.49
C ALA A 47 -2.95 11.56 -8.87
N CYS A 48 -2.03 10.72 -9.32
CA CYS A 48 -1.32 10.91 -10.60
C CYS A 48 -1.44 9.70 -11.54
N GLY A 49 -2.11 8.62 -11.12
CA GLY A 49 -2.29 7.41 -11.91
C GLY A 49 -1.03 6.57 -12.10
N LEU A 50 0.03 6.84 -11.32
CA LEU A 50 1.23 6.00 -11.32
C LEU A 50 0.86 4.58 -10.86
N LYS A 51 1.25 3.60 -11.66
CA LYS A 51 1.10 2.18 -11.36
C LYS A 51 2.46 1.51 -11.49
N GLY A 52 2.79 0.62 -10.57
CA GLY A 52 4.00 -0.20 -10.60
C GLY A 52 3.71 -1.59 -10.07
N GLU A 53 4.21 -2.60 -10.77
CA GLU A 53 4.08 -4.00 -10.38
C GLU A 53 5.46 -4.47 -9.92
N PHE A 54 5.53 -5.00 -8.70
CA PHE A 54 6.77 -5.44 -8.07
C PHE A 54 6.65 -6.90 -7.63
N PRO A 55 7.69 -7.72 -7.85
CA PRO A 55 7.71 -9.06 -7.28
C PRO A 55 7.78 -8.99 -5.75
N LEU A 56 6.93 -9.74 -5.08
CA LEU A 56 6.96 -9.94 -3.64
C LEU A 56 7.93 -11.06 -3.30
N SER A 57 8.81 -10.82 -2.34
CA SER A 57 9.39 -11.92 -1.56
C SER A 57 8.46 -12.23 -0.38
N SER A 58 8.47 -13.48 0.12
CA SER A 58 7.53 -13.93 1.17
C SER A 58 7.63 -13.16 2.50
N LEU A 59 8.69 -12.37 2.68
CA LEU A 59 8.94 -11.50 3.85
C LEU A 59 8.70 -10.01 3.56
N SER A 60 8.32 -9.65 2.33
CA SER A 60 8.14 -8.25 1.92
C SER A 60 6.96 -7.61 2.65
N GLU A 61 7.24 -6.56 3.40
CA GLU A 61 6.21 -5.68 3.95
C GLU A 61 5.79 -4.65 2.89
N PRO A 62 4.57 -4.05 3.02
CA PRO A 62 4.15 -2.96 2.14
C PRO A 62 5.13 -1.77 2.11
N VAL A 63 5.92 -1.60 3.18
CA VAL A 63 6.96 -0.58 3.28
C VAL A 63 8.14 -0.88 2.35
N ASP A 64 8.58 -2.14 2.26
CA ASP A 64 9.71 -2.54 1.40
C ASP A 64 9.41 -2.32 -0.09
N ILE A 65 8.18 -2.61 -0.50
CA ILE A 65 7.68 -2.35 -1.85
C ILE A 65 7.67 -0.85 -2.14
N TYR A 66 7.22 -0.05 -1.16
CA TYR A 66 7.21 1.40 -1.28
C TYR A 66 8.64 1.96 -1.41
N CYS A 67 9.59 1.50 -0.59
CA CYS A 67 11.00 1.89 -0.71
C CYS A 67 11.55 1.53 -2.09
N SER A 68 11.36 0.28 -2.54
CA SER A 68 11.82 -0.16 -3.86
C SER A 68 11.23 0.67 -5.01
N PHE A 69 9.95 1.06 -4.90
CA PHE A 69 9.30 1.94 -5.88
C PHE A 69 9.92 3.35 -5.90
N VAL A 70 10.18 3.92 -4.72
CA VAL A 70 10.81 5.24 -4.58
C VAL A 70 12.24 5.21 -5.10
N ASP A 71 13.02 4.20 -4.71
CA ASP A 71 14.39 4.00 -5.17
C ASP A 71 14.44 3.87 -6.69
N GLN A 72 13.58 3.05 -7.31
CA GLN A 72 13.53 2.98 -8.79
C GLN A 72 13.14 4.30 -9.45
N PHE A 73 12.25 5.08 -8.82
CA PHE A 73 11.82 6.36 -9.36
C PHE A 73 12.95 7.40 -9.36
N TYR A 74 13.78 7.41 -8.31
CA TYR A 74 14.93 8.33 -8.20
C TYR A 74 16.22 7.79 -8.84
N ALA A 75 16.41 6.47 -8.89
CA ALA A 75 17.58 5.81 -9.46
C ALA A 75 17.66 5.90 -10.98
N ARG A 76 16.61 6.36 -11.66
CA ARG A 76 16.69 6.82 -13.04
C ARG A 76 16.91 8.33 -13.06
N PRO A 77 18.14 8.83 -12.84
CA PRO A 77 18.42 10.23 -13.08
C PRO A 77 18.06 10.50 -14.54
N ARG A 78 17.19 11.47 -14.75
CA ARG A 78 16.99 12.05 -16.08
C ARG A 78 18.33 12.68 -16.44
N THR A 79 19.18 11.90 -17.12
CA THR A 79 20.38 12.41 -17.77
C THR A 79 19.91 13.50 -18.72
N ARG A 80 20.34 14.72 -18.41
CA ARG A 80 20.09 15.93 -19.17
C ARG A 80 20.87 15.91 -20.47
#